data_AF-A0A354YFM5-F1
#
_entry.id   AF-A0A354YFM5-F1
#
_cell.length_a   1.000
_cell.length_b   1.000
_cell.length_c   1.000
_cell.angle_alpha   90.00
_cell.angle_beta   90.00
_cell.angle_gamma   90.00
#
_symmetry.space_group_name_H-M   'P 1'
#
loop_
_entity.id
_entity.type
_entity.pdbx_description
1 polymer ?
#
loop_
_entity_poly.entity_id
_entity_poly.type
_entity_poly.pdbx_seq_one_letter_code
_entity_poly.pdbx_strand_id
1 'polypeptide(L)'
;LQRIRALAIPPAYTEVWICSKANGHLQATGRDARRRKQYRYHADWSQARGDGKFERVVAFGQALPALRRRLRRDLALPGFPRDKVLAIVVALMADTLVRVGNAEYARSNRSYGLTTLRNR
;
A
#
# COMPACT_ATOMS: atom_id res chain seq x y z
N LEU A 1 8.37 10.78 30.79
CA LEU A 1 8.80 11.68 29.67
C LEU A 1 9.76 11.01 28.68
N GLN A 2 10.73 10.20 29.11
CA GLN A 2 11.72 9.56 28.23
C GLN A 2 11.12 8.82 27.03
N ARG A 3 10.08 7.98 27.24
CA ARG A 3 9.36 7.29 26.14
C ARG A 3 8.91 8.25 25.04
N ILE A 4 8.29 9.38 25.40
CA ILE A 4 7.77 10.35 24.44
C ILE A 4 8.91 10.98 23.63
N ARG A 5 10.03 11.32 24.28
CA ARG A 5 11.22 11.83 23.60
C ARG A 5 11.81 10.81 22.61
N ALA A 6 11.80 9.53 22.98
CA ALA A 6 12.29 8.44 22.13
C ALA A 6 11.43 8.22 20.85
N LEU A 7 10.19 8.70 20.81
CA LEU A 7 9.34 8.62 19.60
C LEU A 7 9.86 9.53 18.46
N ALA A 8 10.73 10.50 18.76
CA ALA A 8 11.29 11.45 17.80
C ALA A 8 10.22 12.01 16.84
N ILE A 9 9.12 12.52 17.42
CA ILE A 9 8.04 13.14 16.67
C ILE A 9 8.60 14.44 16.07
N PRO A 10 8.60 14.62 14.74
CA PRO A 10 9.15 15.82 14.13
C PRO A 10 8.43 17.07 14.66
N PRO A 11 9.16 18.12 15.07
CA PRO A 11 8.57 19.32 15.67
C PRO A 11 7.66 20.08 14.70
N ALA A 12 7.83 19.88 13.40
CA ALA A 12 6.98 20.48 12.37
C ALA A 12 5.60 19.82 12.23
N TYR A 13 5.31 18.74 12.97
CA TYR A 13 4.00 18.10 12.89
C TYR A 13 2.94 18.87 13.67
N THR A 14 1.75 19.01 13.09
CA THR A 14 0.58 19.61 13.74
C THR A 14 -0.42 18.52 14.16
N GLU A 15 -1.42 18.86 14.98
CA GLU A 15 -2.44 17.92 15.48
C GLU A 15 -1.83 16.63 16.08
N VAL A 16 -0.78 16.80 16.89
CA VAL A 16 -0.06 15.68 17.49
C VAL A 16 -0.90 15.01 18.58
N TRP A 17 -1.09 13.70 18.44
CA TRP A 17 -1.68 12.84 19.47
C TRP A 17 -0.64 11.81 19.90
N ILE A 18 -0.49 11.61 21.21
CA ILE A 18 0.46 10.66 21.80
C ILE A 18 -0.33 9.66 22.66
N CYS A 19 -0.10 8.38 22.43
CA CYS A 19 -0.70 7.31 23.23
C CYS A 19 -0.18 7.36 24.67
N SER A 20 -1.09 7.27 25.65
CA SER A 20 -0.74 7.23 27.08
C SER A 20 -0.06 5.92 27.48
N LYS A 21 -0.44 4.81 26.85
CA LYS A 21 0.06 3.46 27.16
C LYS A 21 1.37 3.17 26.44
N ALA A 22 2.37 2.68 27.18
CA ALA A 22 3.66 2.31 26.60
C ALA A 22 3.52 1.13 25.61
N ASN A 23 2.65 0.17 25.89
CA ASN A 23 2.40 -1.02 25.06
C ASN A 23 1.33 -0.82 23.96
N GLY A 24 0.90 0.41 23.70
CA GLY A 24 -0.01 0.69 22.59
C GLY A 24 0.68 0.45 21.24
N HIS A 25 0.08 -0.35 20.35
CA HIS A 25 0.66 -0.64 19.03
C HIS A 25 0.94 0.63 18.23
N LEU A 26 0.06 1.63 18.31
CA LEU A 26 0.26 2.98 17.79
C LEU A 26 0.67 3.92 18.93
N GLN A 27 1.85 4.53 18.83
CA GLN A 27 2.44 5.36 19.86
C GLN A 27 2.17 6.86 19.67
N ALA A 28 2.13 7.33 18.42
CA ALA A 28 1.76 8.71 18.12
C ALA A 28 1.22 8.88 16.69
N THR A 29 0.45 9.94 16.50
CA THR A 29 0.10 10.46 15.18
C THR A 29 0.31 11.96 15.12
N GLY A 30 0.50 12.50 13.93
CA GLY A 30 0.49 13.94 13.67
C GLY A 30 0.22 14.20 12.19
N ARG A 31 0.16 15.47 11.79
CA ARG A 31 0.03 15.88 10.40
C ARG A 31 1.31 16.55 9.93
N ASP A 32 1.79 16.15 8.76
CA ASP A 32 2.94 16.82 8.14
C ASP A 32 2.53 18.15 7.46
N ALA A 33 3.50 18.86 6.90
CA ALA A 33 3.29 20.12 6.17
C ALA A 33 2.31 20.00 4.99
N ARG A 34 2.05 18.79 4.49
CA ARG A 34 1.07 18.50 3.42
C ARG A 34 -0.28 18.03 3.99
N ARG A 35 -0.50 18.18 5.30
CA ARG A 35 -1.67 17.72 6.07
C ARG A 35 -1.92 16.21 6.04
N ARG A 36 -0.93 15.41 5.61
CA ARG A 36 -1.03 13.94 5.61
C ARG A 36 -0.86 13.44 7.03
N LYS A 37 -1.71 12.51 7.45
CA LYS A 37 -1.59 11.86 8.76
C LYS A 37 -0.38 10.92 8.75
N GLN A 38 0.52 11.16 9.69
CA GLN A 38 1.75 10.41 9.91
C GLN A 38 1.61 9.60 11.20
N TYR A 39 2.24 8.42 11.22
CA TYR A 39 2.11 7.44 12.29
C TYR A 39 3.48 7.10 12.88
N ARG A 40 3.51 6.83 14.19
CA ARG A 40 4.65 6.25 14.91
C ARG A 40 4.14 5.02 15.65
N TYR A 41 4.67 3.85 15.32
CA TYR A 41 4.29 2.57 15.95
C TYR A 41 5.25 2.21 17.08
N HIS A 42 4.82 1.32 17.96
CA HIS A 42 5.71 0.66 18.91
C HIS A 42 6.79 -0.13 18.17
N ALA A 43 8.01 -0.20 18.72
CA ALA A 43 9.12 -0.91 18.08
C ALA A 43 8.77 -2.39 17.83
N ASP A 44 8.25 -3.06 18.85
CA ASP A 44 7.85 -4.48 18.78
C ASP A 44 6.67 -4.71 17.83
N TRP A 45 5.83 -3.69 17.60
CA TRP A 45 4.73 -3.81 16.64
C TRP A 45 5.24 -3.97 15.21
N SER A 46 6.31 -3.25 14.85
CA SER A 46 6.93 -3.38 13.54
C SER A 46 7.58 -4.75 13.35
N GLN A 47 8.18 -5.32 14.41
CA GLN A 47 8.73 -6.68 14.37
C GLN A 47 7.63 -7.73 14.21
N ALA A 48 6.61 -7.71 15.07
CA ALA A 48 5.49 -8.65 15.00
C ALA A 48 4.72 -8.59 13.66
N ARG A 49 4.63 -7.40 13.05
CA ARG A 49 4.03 -7.24 11.70
C ARG A 49 4.98 -7.65 10.58
N GLY A 50 6.29 -7.65 10.82
CA GLY A 50 7.31 -8.12 9.91
C GLY A 50 7.29 -9.64 9.75
N ASP A 51 7.06 -10.38 10.84
CA ASP A 51 7.13 -11.84 10.83
C ASP A 51 6.09 -12.48 9.89
N GLY A 52 4.85 -11.99 9.90
CA GLY A 52 3.80 -12.44 8.96
C GLY A 52 3.97 -11.96 7.51
N LYS A 53 5.02 -11.21 7.19
CA LYS A 53 5.26 -10.69 5.81
C LYS A 53 5.66 -11.81 4.86
N PHE A 54 6.46 -12.77 5.32
CA PHE A 54 6.99 -13.85 4.48
C PHE A 54 5.93 -14.91 4.18
N GLU A 55 5.06 -15.21 5.14
CA GLU A 55 3.96 -16.17 4.96
C GLU A 55 3.03 -15.77 3.81
N ARG A 56 2.75 -14.46 3.67
CA ARG A 56 1.93 -13.94 2.56
C ARG A 56 2.58 -14.14 1.20
N VAL A 57 3.90 -14.09 1.12
CA VAL A 57 4.64 -14.35 -0.13
C VAL A 57 4.51 -15.82 -0.51
N VAL A 58 4.63 -16.74 0.46
CA VAL A 58 4.44 -18.17 0.24
C VAL A 58 3.02 -18.47 -0.22
N ALA A 59 2.01 -17.96 0.49
CA ALA A 59 0.60 -18.11 0.12
C ALA A 59 0.31 -17.54 -1.29
N PHE A 60 0.90 -16.39 -1.63
CA PHE A 60 0.79 -15.82 -2.97
C PHE A 60 1.44 -16.72 -4.04
N GLY A 61 2.63 -17.27 -3.76
CA GLY A 61 3.32 -18.22 -4.64
C GLY A 61 2.47 -19.46 -4.93
N GLN A 62 1.79 -20.00 -3.91
CA GLN A 62 0.86 -21.12 -4.04
C GLN A 62 -0.37 -20.78 -4.89
N ALA A 63 -0.89 -19.55 -4.80
CA ALA A 63 -2.03 -19.09 -5.60
C ALA A 63 -1.66 -18.76 -7.07
N LEU A 64 -0.38 -18.52 -7.36
CA LEU A 64 0.11 -18.03 -8.64
C LEU A 64 -0.27 -18.91 -9.85
N PRO A 65 -0.21 -20.26 -9.80
CA PRO A 65 -0.63 -21.11 -10.91
C PRO A 65 -2.11 -20.95 -11.26
N ALA A 66 -2.98 -20.83 -10.25
CA ALA A 66 -4.41 -20.63 -10.46
C ALA A 66 -4.70 -19.25 -11.07
N LEU A 67 -4.03 -18.20 -10.57
CA LEU A 67 -4.10 -16.86 -11.14
C LEU A 67 -3.68 -16.86 -12.60
N ARG A 68 -2.54 -17.44 -12.95
CA ARG A 68 -2.03 -17.51 -14.34
C ARG A 68 -2.98 -18.25 -15.28
N ARG A 69 -3.66 -19.30 -14.81
CA ARG A 69 -4.70 -19.99 -15.61
C ARG A 69 -5.91 -19.08 -15.86
N ARG A 70 -6.36 -18.33 -14.85
CA ARG A 70 -7.47 -17.39 -15.00
C ARG A 70 -7.13 -16.25 -15.95
N LEU A 71 -5.95 -15.64 -15.81
CA LEU A 71 -5.48 -14.58 -16.70
C LEU A 71 -5.47 -15.03 -18.16
N ARG A 72 -4.91 -16.21 -18.46
CA ARG A 72 -4.91 -16.74 -19.85
C ARG A 72 -6.31 -16.88 -20.43
N ARG A 73 -7.27 -17.36 -19.62
CA ARG A 73 -8.67 -17.51 -20.04
C ARG A 73 -9.32 -16.15 -20.33
N ASP A 74 -9.17 -15.21 -19.41
CA ASP A 74 -9.85 -13.91 -19.50
C ASP A 74 -9.24 -13.02 -20.60
N LEU A 75 -7.93 -13.13 -20.85
CA LEU A 75 -7.25 -12.44 -21.96
C LEU A 75 -7.73 -12.93 -23.33
N ALA A 76 -8.18 -14.19 -23.44
CA ALA A 76 -8.67 -14.78 -24.68
C ALA A 76 -10.12 -14.39 -25.02
N LEU A 77 -10.85 -13.69 -24.13
CA LEU A 77 -12.24 -13.29 -24.39
C LEU A 77 -12.33 -12.31 -25.59
N PRO A 78 -13.37 -12.40 -26.43
CA PRO A 78 -13.59 -11.43 -27.50
C PRO A 78 -13.96 -10.06 -26.93
N GLY A 79 -13.64 -8.98 -27.67
CA GLY A 79 -13.91 -7.60 -27.25
C GLY A 79 -13.12 -7.19 -26.00
N PHE A 80 -13.75 -6.35 -25.17
CA PHE A 80 -13.20 -5.82 -23.91
C PHE A 80 -14.19 -5.92 -22.72
N PRO A 81 -14.67 -7.12 -22.38
CA PRO A 81 -15.47 -7.29 -21.17
C PRO A 81 -14.63 -6.98 -19.93
N ARG A 82 -15.31 -6.66 -18.82
CA ARG A 82 -14.68 -6.30 -17.54
C ARG A 82 -13.56 -7.27 -17.13
N ASP A 83 -13.80 -8.57 -17.24
CA ASP A 83 -12.85 -9.60 -16.84
C ASP A 83 -11.56 -9.55 -17.67
N LYS A 84 -11.66 -9.30 -18.98
CA LYS A 84 -10.49 -9.12 -19.85
C LYS A 84 -9.72 -7.85 -19.50
N VAL A 85 -10.41 -6.74 -19.25
CA VAL A 85 -9.76 -5.48 -18.82
C VAL A 85 -9.01 -5.67 -17.51
N LEU A 86 -9.61 -6.36 -16.54
CA LEU A 86 -8.93 -6.69 -15.29
C LEU A 86 -7.72 -7.60 -15.51
N ALA A 87 -7.84 -8.61 -16.38
CA ALA A 87 -6.73 -9.49 -16.71
C ALA A 87 -5.58 -8.74 -17.39
N ILE A 88 -5.87 -7.77 -18.27
CA ILE A 88 -4.86 -6.88 -18.87
C ILE A 88 -4.15 -6.06 -17.78
N VAL A 89 -4.89 -5.44 -16.86
CA VAL A 89 -4.30 -4.67 -15.75
C VAL A 89 -3.37 -5.54 -14.92
N VAL A 90 -3.80 -6.73 -14.50
CA VAL A 90 -2.98 -7.64 -13.69
C VAL A 90 -1.77 -8.16 -14.47
N ALA A 91 -1.91 -8.45 -15.76
CA ALA A 91 -0.79 -8.87 -16.61
C ALA A 91 0.27 -7.76 -16.72
N LEU A 92 -0.15 -6.52 -16.95
CA LEU A 92 0.75 -5.37 -17.00
C LEU A 92 1.45 -5.14 -15.65
N MET A 93 0.75 -5.32 -14.52
CA MET A 93 1.40 -5.27 -13.20
C MET A 93 2.49 -6.33 -13.06
N ALA A 94 2.23 -7.55 -13.52
CA ALA A 94 3.16 -8.66 -13.40
C ALA A 94 4.41 -8.47 -14.29
N ASP A 95 4.25 -7.87 -15.46
CA ASP A 95 5.32 -7.69 -16.44
C ASP A 95 6.18 -6.44 -16.17
N THR A 96 5.54 -5.34 -15.74
CA THR A 96 6.22 -4.03 -15.61
C THR A 96 6.48 -3.61 -14.17
N LEU A 97 5.92 -4.33 -13.18
CA LEU A 97 5.95 -3.96 -11.75
C LEU A 97 5.34 -2.58 -11.45
N VAL A 98 4.59 -2.01 -12.40
CA VAL A 98 3.91 -0.73 -12.22
C VAL A 98 2.88 -0.81 -11.10
N ARG A 99 2.75 0.27 -10.34
CA ARG A 99 1.75 0.37 -9.29
C ARG A 99 0.35 0.50 -9.89
N VAL A 100 -0.65 -0.01 -9.17
CA VAL A 100 -2.07 0.13 -9.52
C VAL A 100 -2.46 1.59 -9.77
N GLY A 101 -1.84 2.53 -9.04
CA GLY A 101 -2.17 3.95 -9.09
C GLY A 101 -3.37 4.29 -8.21
N ASN A 102 -3.46 5.55 -7.81
CA ASN A 102 -4.58 6.09 -7.02
C ASN A 102 -4.98 7.44 -7.62
N ALA A 103 -6.27 7.62 -7.87
CA ALA A 103 -6.82 8.84 -8.44
C ALA A 103 -6.49 10.11 -7.63
N GLU A 104 -6.40 10.00 -6.30
CA GLU A 104 -6.01 11.10 -5.42
C GLU A 104 -4.54 11.53 -5.64
N TYR A 105 -3.65 10.55 -5.80
CA TYR A 105 -2.24 10.79 -6.09
C TYR A 105 -2.02 11.30 -7.53
N ALA A 106 -2.83 10.84 -8.48
CA ALA A 106 -2.78 11.34 -9.86
C ALA A 106 -3.14 12.83 -9.95
N ARG A 107 -4.15 13.28 -9.18
CA ARG A 107 -4.55 14.70 -9.14
C ARG A 107 -3.54 15.58 -8.39
N SER A 108 -3.06 15.11 -7.24
CA SER A 108 -2.22 15.93 -6.34
C SER A 108 -0.74 15.96 -6.72
N ASN A 109 -0.22 14.91 -7.35
CA ASN A 109 1.23 14.77 -7.62
C ASN A 109 1.58 14.57 -9.09
N ARG A 110 0.60 14.64 -10.02
CA ARG A 110 0.78 14.30 -11.45
C ARG A 110 1.46 12.93 -11.68
N SER A 111 1.29 12.00 -10.74
CA SER A 111 1.87 10.65 -10.79
C SER A 111 0.80 9.65 -11.22
N TYR A 112 1.07 8.87 -12.27
CA TYR A 112 0.11 7.93 -12.85
C TYR A 112 0.51 6.48 -12.57
N GLY A 113 -0.47 5.64 -12.22
CA GLY A 113 -0.39 4.18 -12.27
C GLY A 113 -1.48 3.59 -13.19
N LEU A 114 -1.58 2.27 -13.25
CA LEU A 114 -2.42 1.55 -14.24
C LEU A 114 -3.87 2.02 -14.33
N THR A 115 -4.50 2.29 -13.20
CA THR A 115 -5.91 2.72 -13.13
C THR A 115 -6.11 4.21 -13.45
N THR A 116 -5.03 4.93 -13.73
CA THR A 116 -5.02 6.37 -13.99
C THR A 116 -4.33 6.75 -15.31
N LEU A 117 -3.92 5.76 -16.10
CA LEU A 117 -3.36 5.97 -17.44
C LEU A 117 -4.40 6.68 -18.33
N ARG A 118 -3.92 7.52 -19.23
CA ARG A 118 -4.74 8.29 -20.17
C ARG A 118 -4.25 8.01 -21.59
N ASN A 119 -5.17 7.84 -22.52
CA ASN A 119 -4.85 7.91 -23.94
C ASN A 119 -4.45 9.35 -24.23
N ARG A 120 -3.19 9.57 -24.58
CA ARG A 120 -2.66 10.83 -25.10
C ARG A 120 -2.18 10.58 -26.51
#